data_AF-K1SCI0-F1
#
_entry.id   AF-K1SCI0-F1
#
_cell.length_a   1.000
_cell.length_b   1.000
_cell.length_c   1.000
_cell.angle_alpha   90.00
_cell.angle_beta   90.00
_cell.angle_gamma   90.00
#
_symmetry.space_group_name_H-M   'P 1'
#
loop_
_entity.id
_entity.type
_entity.pdbx_description
1 polymer ?
#
loop_
_entity_poly.entity_id
_entity_poly.type
_entity_poly.pdbx_seq_one_letter_code
_entity_poly.pdbx_strand_id
1 'polypeptide(L)'
;SNTKGTDGKTIDDIKELTDETVINTVREMLADYKPKSVRRVYIPKPGSDKKRPLGIPCIWDRLVQQCILQVLEPICEPKFHNHSYGF
;
A
#
# COMPACT_ATOMS: atom_id res chain seq x y z
N SER A 1 -6.52 6.27 4.29
CA SER A 1 -7.09 5.21 3.43
C SER A 1 -8.22 4.51 4.15
N ASN A 2 -9.44 4.62 3.61
CA ASN A 2 -10.66 4.08 4.24
C ASN A 2 -11.02 2.69 3.67
N THR A 3 -10.20 2.15 2.77
CA THR A 3 -10.44 0.86 2.14
C THR A 3 -9.78 -0.27 2.95
N LYS A 4 -10.61 -1.24 3.33
CA LYS A 4 -10.20 -2.37 4.16
C LYS A 4 -9.38 -3.39 3.36
N GLY A 5 -8.35 -3.99 3.96
CA GLY A 5 -7.70 -5.18 3.41
C GLY A 5 -8.51 -6.44 3.65
N THR A 6 -7.86 -7.60 3.61
CA THR A 6 -8.45 -8.89 4.02
C THR A 6 -8.65 -8.97 5.53
N ASP A 7 -7.93 -8.16 6.32
CA ASP A 7 -8.01 -8.11 7.79
C ASP A 7 -9.01 -7.10 8.36
N GLY A 8 -9.78 -6.44 7.49
CA GLY A 8 -10.85 -5.52 7.90
C GLY A 8 -10.38 -4.16 8.44
N LYS A 9 -9.07 -3.90 8.52
CA LYS A 9 -8.50 -2.67 9.08
C LYS A 9 -8.32 -1.57 8.04
N THR A 10 -8.33 -0.33 8.50
CA THR A 10 -8.22 0.92 7.75
C THR A 10 -7.13 1.81 8.37
N ILE A 11 -6.94 3.01 7.83
CA ILE A 11 -6.00 3.97 8.42
C ILE A 11 -6.43 4.42 9.82
N ASP A 12 -7.73 4.42 10.12
CA ASP A 12 -8.22 4.92 11.40
C ASP A 12 -7.79 4.00 12.55
N ASP A 13 -7.72 2.69 12.30
CA ASP A 13 -7.15 1.70 13.23
C ASP A 13 -5.65 1.94 13.56
N ILE A 14 -4.93 2.68 12.71
CA ILE A 14 -3.52 3.03 12.94
C ILE A 14 -3.39 4.40 13.60
N LYS A 15 -4.25 5.36 13.25
CA LYS A 15 -4.21 6.72 13.81
C LYS A 15 -4.39 6.77 15.32
N GLU A 16 -5.04 5.75 15.90
CA GLU A 16 -5.23 5.63 17.34
C GLU A 16 -3.96 5.19 18.08
N LEU A 17 -2.93 4.74 17.36
CA LEU A 17 -1.67 4.26 17.93
C LEU A 17 -0.66 5.40 18.07
N THR A 18 0.28 5.25 19.01
CA THR A 18 1.41 6.17 19.13
C THR A 18 2.41 5.94 18.01
N ASP A 19 3.15 7.00 17.63
CA ASP A 19 4.20 6.93 16.62
C ASP A 19 5.23 5.82 16.93
N GLU A 20 5.63 5.69 18.21
CA GLU A 20 6.54 4.63 18.64
C GLU A 20 6.00 3.23 18.36
N THR A 21 4.72 2.99 18.63
CA THR A 21 4.06 1.71 18.35
C THR A 21 4.07 1.41 16.86
N VAL A 22 3.73 2.40 16.03
CA VAL A 22 3.72 2.27 14.57
C VAL A 22 5.12 1.95 14.05
N ILE A 23 6.13 2.69 14.51
CA ILE A 23 7.52 2.52 14.09
C ILE A 23 8.03 1.13 14.47
N ASN A 24 7.81 0.68 15.71
CA ASN A 24 8.27 -0.63 16.17
C ASN A 24 7.56 -1.76 15.41
N THR A 25 6.25 -1.64 15.19
CA THR A 25 5.48 -2.62 14.40
C THR A 25 6.05 -2.74 12.98
N VAL A 26 6.31 -1.63 12.30
CA VAL A 26 6.87 -1.64 10.93
C VAL A 26 8.27 -2.26 10.92
N ARG A 27 9.11 -1.98 11.91
CA ARG A 27 10.46 -2.58 12.03
C ARG A 27 10.39 -4.09 12.22
N GLU A 28 9.52 -4.57 13.11
CA GLU A 28 9.32 -6.01 13.33
C GLU A 28 8.79 -6.69 12.06
N MET A 29 7.82 -6.07 11.38
CA MET A 29 7.32 -6.57 10.11
C MET A 29 8.41 -6.64 9.04
N LEU A 30 9.31 -5.67 8.97
CA LEU A 30 10.40 -5.68 7.99
C LEU A 30 11.48 -6.75 8.28
N ALA A 31 11.65 -7.16 9.54
CA ALA A 31 12.63 -8.18 9.92
C ALA A 31 12.26 -9.59 9.44
N ASP A 32 10.97 -9.94 9.40
CA ASP A 32 10.43 -11.19 8.86
C ASP A 32 9.11 -10.92 8.12
N TYR A 33 9.22 -10.26 6.96
CA TYR A 33 8.04 -9.75 6.26
C TYR A 33 7.22 -10.86 5.61
N LYS A 34 6.01 -11.06 6.14
CA LYS A 34 5.00 -11.99 5.64
C LYS A 34 3.74 -11.23 5.23
N PRO A 35 3.66 -10.74 3.98
CA PRO A 35 2.53 -9.94 3.54
C PRO A 35 1.23 -10.73 3.55
N LYS A 36 0.12 -10.07 3.87
CA LYS A 36 -1.21 -10.67 3.76
C LYS A 36 -1.68 -10.70 2.31
N SER A 37 -2.63 -11.58 2.02
CA SER A 37 -3.28 -11.62 0.71
C SER A 37 -4.03 -10.31 0.42
N VAL A 38 -3.95 -9.83 -0.83
CA VAL A 38 -4.66 -8.63 -1.27
C VAL A 38 -6.15 -8.92 -1.45
N ARG A 39 -7.01 -8.00 -0.99
CA ARG A 39 -8.46 -8.15 -1.14
C ARG A 39 -8.90 -7.73 -2.54
N ARG A 40 -9.60 -8.61 -3.26
CA ARG A 40 -10.15 -8.33 -4.59
C ARG A 40 -11.45 -7.53 -4.48
N VAL A 41 -11.57 -6.44 -5.24
CA VAL A 41 -12.82 -5.67 -5.40
C VAL A 41 -13.01 -5.34 -6.87
N TYR A 42 -14.24 -5.48 -7.38
CA TYR A 42 -14.59 -5.06 -8.73
C TYR A 42 -15.31 -3.72 -8.69
N ILE A 43 -14.78 -2.72 -9.39
CA ILE A 43 -15.42 -1.42 -9.52
C ILE A 43 -15.76 -1.12 -10.99
N PRO A 44 -16.81 -0.35 -11.29
CA PRO A 44 -17.15 0.02 -12.65
C PRO A 44 -15.98 0.70 -13.37
N LYS A 45 -15.78 0.39 -14.66
CA LYS A 45 -14.87 1.14 -15.51
C LYS A 45 -15.62 2.38 -16.04
N PRO A 46 -15.09 3.60 -15.88
CA PRO A 46 -15.72 4.79 -16.45
C PRO A 46 -16.01 4.61 -17.95
N GLY A 47 -17.22 4.91 -18.39
CA GLY A 47 -17.64 4.84 -19.79
C GLY A 47 -17.77 3.42 -20.36
N SER A 48 -17.92 2.39 -19.53
CA SER A 48 -18.09 1.01 -19.98
C SER A 48 -18.90 0.18 -18.98
N ASP A 49 -19.66 -0.81 -19.48
CA ASP A 49 -20.36 -1.81 -18.64
C ASP A 49 -19.40 -2.84 -18.00
N LYS A 50 -18.10 -2.77 -18.32
CA LYS A 50 -17.08 -3.66 -17.77
C LYS A 50 -16.69 -3.22 -16.36
N LYS A 51 -16.25 -4.18 -15.54
CA LYS A 51 -15.68 -3.93 -14.21
C LYS A 51 -14.16 -4.06 -14.25
N ARG A 52 -13.44 -3.18 -13.53
CA ARG A 52 -12.00 -3.31 -13.29
C ARG A 52 -11.75 -3.97 -11.93
N PRO A 53 -10.89 -5.00 -11.86
CA PRO A 53 -10.47 -5.57 -10.59
C PRO A 53 -9.43 -4.67 -9.92
N LEU A 54 -9.63 -4.33 -8.65
CA LEU A 54 -8.63 -3.74 -7.77
C LEU A 54 -8.12 -4.78 -6.78
N GLY A 55 -6.84 -4.69 -6.44
CA GLY A 55 -6.25 -5.38 -5.29
C GLY A 55 -6.03 -4.37 -4.17
N ILE A 56 -6.61 -4.62 -3.00
CA ILE A 56 -6.50 -3.73 -1.84
C ILE A 56 -5.67 -4.46 -0.78
N PRO A 57 -4.39 -4.10 -0.58
CA PRO A 57 -3.57 -4.67 0.49
C PRO A 57 -4.09 -4.26 1.87
N CYS A 58 -3.68 -4.97 2.93
CA CYS A 58 -4.00 -4.55 4.29
C CYS A 58 -3.26 -3.25 4.64
N ILE A 59 -3.80 -2.49 5.59
CA ILE A 59 -3.26 -1.15 5.88
C ILE A 59 -1.80 -1.19 6.31
N TRP A 60 -1.41 -2.19 7.12
CA TRP A 60 -0.01 -2.40 7.52
C TRP A 60 0.89 -2.76 6.34
N ASP A 61 0.42 -3.62 5.42
CA ASP A 61 1.18 -3.93 4.19
C ASP A 61 1.38 -2.68 3.32
N ARG A 62 0.38 -1.79 3.25
CA ARG A 62 0.49 -0.50 2.53
C ARG A 62 1.52 0.43 3.15
N LEU A 63 1.61 0.46 4.48
CA LEU A 63 2.65 1.25 5.18
C LEU A 63 4.04 0.70 4.86
N VAL A 64 4.23 -0.62 4.95
CA VAL A 64 5.52 -1.26 4.63
C VAL A 64 5.90 -0.99 3.16
N GLN A 65 4.96 -1.15 2.22
CA GLN A 65 5.18 -0.83 0.80
C GLN A 65 5.56 0.63 0.59
N GLN A 66 4.93 1.56 1.31
CA GLN A 66 5.25 2.98 1.22
C GLN A 66 6.65 3.29 1.76
N CYS A 67 7.07 2.66 2.86
CA CYS A 67 8.43 2.80 3.38
C CYS A 67 9.47 2.33 2.37
N ILE A 68 9.22 1.18 1.71
CA ILE A 68 10.10 0.66 0.65
C ILE A 68 10.13 1.64 -0.53
N LEU A 69 8.97 2.12 -0.97
CA LEU A 69 8.86 3.07 -2.09
C LEU A 69 9.65 4.34 -1.83
N GLN A 70 9.55 4.94 -0.64
CA GLN A 70 10.26 6.17 -0.27
C GLN A 70 11.79 6.03 -0.35
N VAL A 71 12.33 4.82 -0.17
CA VAL A 71 13.76 4.55 -0.30
C VAL A 71 14.15 4.29 -1.76
N LEU A 72 13.32 3.55 -2.51
CA LEU A 72 13.63 3.15 -3.88
C LEU A 72 13.39 4.27 -4.91
N GLU A 73 12.34 5.05 -4.73
CA GLU A 73 11.94 6.13 -5.65
C GLU A 73 13.10 7.10 -5.98
N PRO A 74 13.82 7.72 -5.01
CA PRO A 74 14.93 8.60 -5.33
C PRO A 74 16.12 7.91 -6.02
N ILE A 75 16.23 6.58 -5.94
CA ILE A 75 17.26 5.78 -6.63
C ILE A 75 16.85 5.48 -8.07
N CYS A 76 15.55 5.24 -8.28
CA CYS A 76 14.98 4.83 -9.56
C CYS A 76 14.66 6.02 -10.47
N GLU A 77 14.06 7.08 -9.92
CA GLU A 77 13.65 8.30 -10.64
C GLU A 77 14.73 8.85 -11.58
N PRO A 78 16.00 9.05 -11.15
CA PRO A 78 17.04 9.59 -12.02
C PRO A 78 17.43 8.69 -13.19
N LYS A 79 17.01 7.41 -13.16
CA LYS A 79 17.33 6.40 -14.17
C LYS A 79 16.18 6.16 -15.15
N PHE A 80 15.00 6.72 -14.89
CA PHE A 80 13.89 6.60 -15.81
C PHE A 80 14.14 7.39 -17.09
N HIS A 81 13.49 6.95 -18.17
CA HIS A 81 13.56 7.65 -19.45
C HIS A 81 12.87 9.02 -19.34
N ASN A 82 13.44 10.06 -19.96
CA ASN A 82 12.93 11.44 -19.90
C ASN A 82 11.46 11.62 -20.32
N HIS A 83 10.93 10.68 -21.11
CA HIS A 83 9.53 10.65 -21.56
C HIS A 83 8.70 9.55 -20.88
N SER A 84 9.11 9.12 -19.68
CA SER A 84 8.31 8.29 -18.79
C SER A 84 7.51 9.19 -17.86
N TYR A 85 6.17 9.17 -18.00
CA TYR A 85 5.27 10.02 -17.20
C TYR A 85 4.33 9.21 -16.29
N GLY A 86 4.46 7.88 -16.33
CA GLY A 86 3.72 6.98 -15.45
C GLY A 86 4.45 6.80 -14.13
N PHE A 87 3.68 6.71 -13.04
CA PHE A 87 4.11 6.33 -11.70
C PHE A 87 4.66 4.89 -11.67
#